data_AF-A0A399ICX5-F1
#
_entry.id   AF-A0A399ICX5-F1
#
_cell.length_a   1.000
_cell.length_b   1.000
_cell.length_c   1.000
_cell.angle_alpha   90.00
_cell.angle_beta   90.00
_cell.angle_gamma   90.00
#
_symmetry.space_group_name_H-M   'P 1'
#
loop_
_entity.id
_entity.type
_entity.pdbx_description
1 polymer ?
#
loop_
_entity_poly.entity_id
_entity_poly.type
_entity_poly.pdbx_seq_one_letter_code
_entity_poly.pdbx_strand_id
1 'polypeptide(L)'
;MDPQVEKILKLPTRQKILILVAVVVLEAAAMVWFLYIPKFREETRLKTDLSKLQTEIDDKTRIANNLPRLKAEYEQLNHELAQALTELPNSKEIPSLLTSITALGKKAGLDFLVFRPKGEALKDFYAEVPVDISVSGSYFSVANFFAAVANLPRIVNITNVSFSDIKNVNNRMMTKVNCLATTFRFLDKKEIKDDKKKPGKK
;
A
#
# COMPACT_ATOMS: atom_id res chain seq x y z
N MET A 1 65.85 -17.35 47.90
CA MET A 1 64.84 -18.22 48.53
C MET A 1 63.93 -17.32 49.33
N ASP A 2 62.67 -17.20 48.92
CA ASP A 2 61.75 -16.18 49.44
C ASP A 2 61.45 -16.37 50.94
N PRO A 3 61.59 -15.32 51.78
CA PRO A 3 61.38 -15.38 53.24
C PRO A 3 59.94 -15.69 53.66
N GLN A 4 58.99 -15.72 52.72
CA GLN A 4 57.61 -16.15 52.98
C GLN A 4 57.47 -17.68 53.09
N VAL A 5 58.40 -18.45 52.49
CA VAL A 5 58.37 -19.92 52.49
C VAL A 5 58.80 -20.49 53.85
N GLU A 6 59.73 -19.84 54.55
CA GLU A 6 60.20 -20.28 55.88
C GLU A 6 59.16 -20.07 56.98
N LYS A 7 58.32 -19.03 56.86
CA LYS A 7 57.26 -18.74 57.83
C LYS A 7 56.14 -19.79 57.79
N ILE A 8 55.93 -20.43 56.64
CA ILE A 8 54.99 -21.55 56.44
C ILE A 8 55.54 -22.85 57.07
N LEU A 9 56.87 -23.01 57.17
CA LEU A 9 57.49 -24.22 57.70
C LEU A 9 57.44 -24.33 59.24
N LYS A 10 57.36 -23.22 59.98
CA LYS A 10 57.34 -23.17 61.46
C LYS A 10 55.93 -23.26 62.10
N LEU A 11 54.86 -23.46 61.31
CA LEU A 11 53.47 -23.54 61.81
C LEU A 11 53.06 -24.95 62.28
N PRO A 12 52.16 -25.07 63.29
CA PRO A 12 51.69 -26.35 63.86
C PRO A 12 51.01 -27.27 62.84
N THR A 13 51.14 -28.59 63.04
CA THR A 13 50.76 -29.65 62.06
C THR A 13 49.31 -29.55 61.55
N ARG A 14 48.37 -29.11 62.40
CA ARG A 14 46.95 -28.91 62.02
C ARG A 14 46.79 -27.78 60.98
N GLN A 15 47.57 -26.71 61.08
CA GLN A 15 47.53 -25.60 60.12
C GLN A 15 48.16 -25.98 58.78
N LYS A 16 49.20 -26.83 58.76
CA LYS A 16 49.77 -27.37 57.51
C LYS A 16 48.76 -28.22 56.74
N ILE A 17 48.01 -29.08 57.43
CA ILE A 17 46.97 -29.92 56.81
C ILE A 17 45.85 -29.03 56.24
N LEU A 18 45.41 -28.01 56.98
CA LEU A 18 44.39 -27.06 56.51
C LEU A 18 44.83 -26.31 55.25
N ILE A 19 46.09 -25.84 55.20
CA ILE A 19 46.63 -25.16 54.02
C ILE A 19 46.69 -26.10 52.82
N LEU A 20 47.11 -27.35 53.02
CA LEU A 20 47.19 -28.34 51.94
C LEU A 20 45.79 -28.69 51.38
N VAL A 21 44.81 -28.91 52.26
CA VAL A 21 43.42 -29.12 51.85
C VAL A 21 42.87 -27.90 51.11
N ALA A 22 43.17 -26.69 51.59
CA ALA A 22 42.74 -25.46 50.92
C ALA A 22 43.32 -25.35 49.52
N VAL A 23 44.61 -25.65 49.31
CA VAL A 23 45.26 -25.65 47.98
C VAL A 23 44.63 -26.68 47.05
N VAL A 24 44.39 -27.91 47.52
CA VAL A 24 43.75 -28.96 46.71
C VAL A 24 42.32 -28.56 46.31
N VAL A 25 41.56 -27.97 47.23
CA VAL A 25 40.21 -27.46 46.92
C VAL A 25 40.26 -26.31 45.92
N LEU A 26 41.26 -25.43 46.03
CA LEU A 26 41.47 -24.31 45.10
C LEU A 26 41.82 -24.80 43.69
N GLU A 27 42.72 -25.79 43.57
CA GLU A 27 43.05 -26.43 42.29
C GLU A 27 41.84 -27.14 41.68
N ALA A 28 41.08 -27.90 42.48
CA ALA A 28 39.88 -28.58 42.01
C ALA A 28 38.82 -27.57 41.54
N ALA A 29 38.60 -26.49 42.29
CA ALA A 29 37.69 -25.42 41.91
C ALA A 29 38.15 -24.71 40.63
N ALA A 30 39.45 -24.44 40.48
CA ALA A 30 40.02 -23.84 39.28
C ALA A 30 39.84 -24.75 38.05
N MET A 31 40.05 -26.06 38.20
CA MET A 31 39.80 -27.04 37.13
C MET A 31 38.33 -27.08 36.72
N VAL A 32 37.40 -27.13 37.68
CA VAL A 32 35.96 -27.14 37.38
C VAL A 32 35.54 -25.82 36.70
N TRP A 33 36.04 -24.69 37.18
CA TRP A 33 35.71 -23.38 36.64
C TRP A 33 36.27 -23.17 35.22
N PHE A 34 37.51 -23.60 34.98
CA PHE A 34 38.20 -23.37 33.71
C PHE A 34 37.86 -24.39 32.62
N LEU A 35 37.57 -25.65 32.97
CA LEU A 35 37.29 -26.70 31.98
C LEU A 35 35.80 -27.03 31.85
N TYR A 36 35.07 -27.13 32.96
CA TYR A 36 33.71 -27.68 32.95
C TYR A 36 32.67 -26.63 32.56
N ILE A 37 32.79 -25.41 33.07
CA ILE A 37 31.88 -24.31 32.75
C ILE A 37 31.87 -23.93 31.26
N PRO A 38 33.02 -23.74 30.57
CA PRO A 38 32.98 -23.39 29.15
C PRO A 38 32.37 -24.51 28.31
N LYS A 39 32.67 -25.78 28.62
CA LYS A 39 32.07 -26.95 27.94
C LYS A 39 30.55 -27.00 28.09
N PHE A 40 30.05 -26.76 29.31
CA PHE A 40 28.61 -26.77 29.57
C PHE A 40 27.89 -25.59 28.88
N ARG A 41 28.55 -24.42 28.84
CA ARG A 41 28.04 -23.25 28.09
C ARG A 41 28.04 -23.49 26.59
N GLU A 42 29.06 -24.16 26.06
CA GLU A 42 29.15 -24.52 24.65
C GLU A 42 28.05 -25.49 24.24
N GLU A 43 27.79 -26.55 25.02
CA GLU A 43 26.65 -27.45 24.76
C GLU A 43 25.30 -26.73 24.80
N THR A 44 25.10 -25.86 25.80
CA THR A 44 23.84 -25.12 25.95
C THR A 44 23.64 -24.17 24.78
N ARG A 45 24.71 -23.50 24.33
CA ARG A 45 24.69 -22.65 23.15
C ARG A 45 24.39 -23.46 21.89
N LEU A 46 25.07 -24.59 21.68
CA LEU A 46 24.84 -25.46 20.52
C LEU A 46 23.41 -25.98 20.46
N LYS A 47 22.83 -26.39 21.60
CA LYS A 47 21.42 -26.81 21.68
C LYS A 47 20.46 -25.68 21.34
N THR A 48 20.76 -24.46 21.80
CA THR A 48 19.95 -23.27 21.50
C THR A 48 20.06 -22.88 20.02
N ASP A 49 21.25 -22.99 19.44
CA ASP A 49 21.48 -22.70 18.03
C ASP A 49 20.81 -23.75 17.14
N LEU A 50 20.82 -25.03 17.54
CA LEU A 50 20.08 -26.09 16.86
C LEU A 50 18.57 -25.84 16.88
N SER A 51 17.99 -25.48 18.02
CA SER A 51 16.54 -25.24 18.11
C SER A 51 16.11 -24.02 17.29
N LYS A 52 16.93 -22.96 17.27
CA LYS A 52 16.72 -21.80 16.41
C LYS A 52 16.77 -22.17 14.94
N LEU A 53 17.79 -22.92 14.53
CA LEU A 53 17.96 -23.31 13.13
C LEU A 53 16.83 -24.25 12.67
N GLN A 54 16.37 -25.14 13.55
CA GLN A 54 15.20 -25.98 13.30
C GLN A 54 13.94 -25.14 13.08
N THR A 55 13.70 -24.14 13.94
CA THR A 55 12.56 -23.23 13.82
C THR A 55 12.62 -22.42 12.52
N GLU A 56 13.81 -21.96 12.13
CA GLU A 56 14.02 -21.22 10.88
C GLU A 56 13.75 -22.09 9.65
N ILE A 57 14.15 -23.37 9.69
CA ILE A 57 13.85 -24.34 8.63
C ILE A 57 12.35 -24.59 8.54
N ASP A 58 11.66 -24.79 9.67
CA ASP A 58 10.22 -25.02 9.71
C ASP A 58 9.44 -23.81 9.17
N ASP A 59 9.83 -22.59 9.53
CA ASP A 59 9.22 -21.38 9.00
C ASP A 59 9.46 -21.20 7.49
N LYS A 60 10.70 -21.42 7.02
CA LYS A 60 11.03 -21.31 5.60
C LYS A 60 10.34 -22.38 4.76
N THR A 61 10.25 -23.62 5.25
CA THR A 61 9.53 -24.71 4.57
C THR A 61 8.04 -24.44 4.52
N ARG A 62 7.43 -23.91 5.59
CA ARG A 62 6.03 -23.46 5.59
C ARG A 62 5.78 -22.36 4.55
N ILE A 63 6.67 -21.38 4.43
CA ILE A 63 6.57 -20.33 3.42
C ILE A 63 6.73 -20.93 2.01
N ALA A 64 7.73 -21.79 1.80
CA ALA A 64 8.01 -22.41 0.51
C ALA A 64 6.85 -23.30 0.02
N ASN A 65 6.20 -24.04 0.91
CA ASN A 65 5.04 -24.89 0.57
C ASN A 65 3.80 -24.07 0.18
N ASN A 66 3.64 -22.87 0.74
CA ASN A 66 2.52 -21.98 0.42
C ASN A 66 2.76 -21.12 -0.84
N LEU A 67 4.02 -20.90 -1.21
CA LEU A 67 4.43 -20.11 -2.37
C LEU A 67 3.84 -20.60 -3.71
N PRO A 68 3.81 -21.91 -4.06
CA PRO A 68 3.19 -22.36 -5.30
C PRO A 68 1.68 -22.12 -5.31
N ARG A 69 0.98 -22.30 -4.17
CA ARG A 69 -0.46 -22.02 -4.05
C ARG A 69 -0.75 -20.53 -4.30
N LEU A 70 0.00 -19.64 -3.65
CA LEU A 70 -0.16 -18.19 -3.79
C LEU A 70 0.18 -17.72 -5.21
N LYS A 71 1.21 -18.31 -5.86
CA LYS A 71 1.51 -18.03 -7.27
C LYS A 71 0.38 -18.45 -8.19
N ALA A 72 -0.19 -19.64 -7.99
CA ALA A 72 -1.31 -20.11 -8.79
C ALA A 72 -2.55 -19.21 -8.63
N GLU A 73 -2.86 -18.81 -7.40
CA GLU A 73 -3.96 -17.88 -7.10
C GLU A 73 -3.73 -16.50 -7.74
N TYR A 74 -2.49 -15.99 -7.70
CA TYR A 74 -2.11 -14.74 -8.36
C TYR A 74 -2.24 -14.79 -9.89
N GLU A 75 -1.77 -15.88 -10.52
CA GLU A 75 -1.91 -16.08 -11.97
C GLU A 75 -3.38 -16.18 -12.39
N GLN A 76 -4.20 -16.89 -11.60
CA GLN A 76 -5.63 -17.01 -11.84
C GLN A 76 -6.33 -15.64 -11.76
N LEU A 77 -6.03 -14.85 -10.71
CA LEU A 77 -6.57 -13.49 -10.56
C LEU A 77 -6.13 -12.57 -11.70
N ASN A 78 -4.88 -12.69 -12.17
CA ASN A 78 -4.38 -11.93 -13.31
C ASN A 78 -5.10 -12.30 -14.61
N HIS A 79 -5.41 -13.58 -14.82
CA HIS A 79 -6.19 -14.04 -15.96
C HIS A 79 -7.62 -13.51 -15.94
N GLU A 80 -8.29 -13.58 -14.79
CA GLU A 80 -9.64 -13.02 -14.60
C GLU A 80 -9.64 -11.50 -14.80
N LEU A 81 -8.63 -10.81 -14.25
CA LEU A 81 -8.45 -9.37 -14.46
C LEU A 81 -8.22 -9.04 -15.93
N ALA A 82 -7.40 -9.82 -16.65
CA ALA A 82 -7.14 -9.60 -18.07
C ALA A 82 -8.41 -9.79 -18.91
N GLN A 83 -9.24 -10.79 -18.60
CA GLN A 83 -10.53 -11.01 -19.25
C GLN A 83 -11.49 -9.84 -18.97
N ALA A 84 -11.65 -9.43 -17.72
CA ALA A 84 -12.48 -8.30 -17.33
C ALA A 84 -12.02 -6.97 -17.98
N LEU A 85 -10.71 -6.76 -18.12
CA LEU A 85 -10.16 -5.59 -18.82
C LEU A 85 -10.45 -5.61 -20.32
N THR A 86 -10.58 -6.79 -20.93
CA THR A 86 -10.92 -6.93 -22.36
C THR A 86 -12.38 -6.53 -22.62
N GLU A 87 -13.27 -6.75 -21.64
CA GLU A 87 -14.67 -6.32 -21.70
C GLU A 87 -14.87 -4.83 -21.40
N LEU A 88 -13.84 -4.13 -20.90
CA LEU A 88 -13.86 -2.71 -20.57
C LEU A 88 -12.91 -1.88 -21.47
N PRO A 89 -13.05 -1.87 -22.82
CA PRO A 89 -12.26 -1.03 -23.69
C PRO A 89 -12.71 0.44 -23.59
N ASN A 90 -12.50 1.07 -22.43
CA ASN A 90 -12.97 2.42 -22.10
C ASN A 90 -11.96 3.54 -22.44
N SER A 91 -10.78 3.22 -23.00
CA SER A 91 -9.71 4.20 -23.17
C SER A 91 -9.89 5.18 -24.34
N LYS A 92 -10.71 4.87 -25.35
CA LYS A 92 -10.83 5.67 -26.59
C LYS A 92 -12.06 6.59 -26.67
N GLU A 93 -12.84 6.72 -25.60
CA GLU A 93 -14.20 7.24 -25.71
C GLU A 93 -14.46 8.57 -25.00
N ILE A 94 -13.43 9.30 -24.55
CA ILE A 94 -13.65 10.64 -23.99
C ILE A 94 -14.29 11.55 -25.06
N PRO A 95 -13.79 11.64 -26.32
CA PRO A 95 -14.41 12.50 -27.33
C PRO A 95 -15.86 12.12 -27.67
N SER A 96 -16.19 10.82 -27.70
CA SER A 96 -17.55 10.33 -27.98
C SER A 96 -18.52 10.62 -26.82
N LEU A 97 -18.06 10.56 -25.57
CA LEU A 97 -18.84 10.95 -24.40
C LEU A 97 -19.19 12.44 -24.43
N LEU A 98 -18.20 13.29 -24.69
CA LEU A 98 -18.40 14.74 -24.73
C LEU A 98 -19.37 15.11 -25.87
N THR A 99 -19.30 14.41 -27.00
CA THR A 99 -20.26 14.55 -28.11
C THR A 99 -21.67 14.06 -27.71
N SER A 100 -21.78 12.96 -26.97
CA SER A 100 -23.06 12.40 -26.53
C SER A 100 -23.75 13.32 -25.52
N ILE A 101 -23.00 13.88 -24.56
CA ILE A 101 -23.52 14.82 -23.56
C ILE A 101 -24.02 16.11 -24.22
N THR A 102 -23.26 16.65 -25.17
CA THR A 102 -23.65 17.87 -25.89
C THR A 102 -24.87 17.64 -26.80
N ALA A 103 -24.96 16.48 -27.46
CA ALA A 103 -26.14 16.10 -28.23
C ALA A 103 -27.39 15.93 -27.36
N LEU A 104 -27.26 15.30 -26.19
CA LEU A 104 -28.36 15.15 -25.22
C LEU A 104 -28.84 16.49 -24.68
N GLY A 105 -27.94 17.40 -24.32
CA GLY A 105 -28.33 18.73 -23.84
C GLY A 105 -29.01 19.57 -24.94
N LYS A 106 -28.54 19.51 -26.20
CA LYS A 106 -29.26 20.14 -27.32
C LYS A 106 -30.65 19.54 -27.52
N LYS A 107 -30.79 18.21 -27.43
CA LYS A 107 -32.09 17.51 -27.51
C LYS A 107 -33.04 17.91 -26.38
N ALA A 108 -32.52 18.20 -25.20
CA ALA A 108 -33.28 18.70 -24.05
C ALA A 108 -33.67 20.20 -24.18
N GLY A 109 -33.21 20.89 -25.23
CA GLY A 109 -33.44 22.31 -25.43
C GLY A 109 -32.56 23.21 -24.56
N LEU A 110 -31.36 22.74 -24.22
CA LEU A 110 -30.34 23.53 -23.51
C LEU A 110 -29.32 24.12 -24.48
N ASP A 111 -28.96 25.36 -24.23
CA ASP A 111 -27.86 26.05 -24.89
C ASP A 111 -26.59 25.91 -24.05
N PHE A 112 -25.56 25.29 -24.62
CA PHE A 112 -24.25 25.18 -23.97
C PHE A 112 -23.47 26.49 -24.17
N LEU A 113 -23.15 27.15 -23.06
CA LEU A 113 -22.38 28.38 -23.04
C LEU A 113 -20.87 28.10 -22.92
N VAL A 114 -20.50 27.14 -22.07
CA VAL A 114 -19.10 26.78 -21.82
C VAL A 114 -19.00 25.26 -21.70
N PHE A 115 -18.01 24.70 -22.38
CA PHE A 115 -17.63 23.30 -22.23
C PHE A 115 -16.10 23.22 -22.30
N ARG A 116 -15.44 23.07 -21.14
CA ARG A 116 -13.97 23.12 -21.06
C ARG A 116 -13.44 21.94 -20.25
N PRO A 117 -12.80 20.96 -20.91
CA PRO A 117 -12.02 19.94 -20.22
C PRO A 117 -10.86 20.58 -19.47
N LYS A 118 -10.65 20.16 -18.22
CA LYS A 118 -9.48 20.51 -17.41
C LYS A 118 -8.38 19.47 -17.62
N GLY A 119 -7.18 19.78 -17.12
CA GLY A 119 -6.09 18.82 -17.06
C GLY A 119 -6.51 17.57 -16.29
N GLU A 120 -6.08 16.41 -16.78
CA GLU A 120 -6.38 15.13 -16.16
C GLU A 120 -5.64 15.00 -14.82
N ALA A 121 -6.33 14.52 -13.79
CA ALA A 121 -5.73 14.20 -12.50
C ALA A 121 -5.42 12.71 -12.44
N LEU A 122 -4.14 12.37 -12.58
CA LEU A 122 -3.64 11.00 -12.52
C LEU A 122 -3.74 10.47 -11.08
N LYS A 123 -4.22 9.24 -10.93
CA LYS A 123 -4.22 8.42 -9.71
C LYS A 123 -3.46 7.12 -9.99
N ASP A 124 -3.44 6.19 -9.04
CA ASP A 124 -2.61 4.98 -9.13
C ASP A 124 -2.92 4.08 -10.34
N PHE A 125 -4.20 3.93 -10.71
CA PHE A 125 -4.64 3.06 -11.82
C PHE A 125 -5.66 3.71 -12.76
N TYR A 126 -6.11 4.93 -12.45
CA TYR A 126 -7.10 5.67 -13.21
C TYR A 126 -6.74 7.16 -13.28
N ALA A 127 -7.35 7.88 -14.22
CA ALA A 127 -7.30 9.33 -14.32
C ALA A 127 -8.71 9.90 -14.23
N GLU A 128 -8.84 10.97 -13.48
CA GLU A 128 -10.04 11.81 -13.45
C GLU A 128 -9.91 12.89 -14.53
N VAL A 129 -10.96 13.05 -15.33
CA VAL A 129 -11.06 14.09 -16.36
C VAL A 129 -12.20 15.04 -15.97
N PRO A 130 -11.89 16.16 -15.28
CA PRO A 130 -12.89 17.15 -14.92
C PRO A 130 -13.26 18.01 -16.13
N VAL A 131 -14.54 18.32 -16.29
CA VAL A 131 -15.06 19.16 -17.37
C VAL A 131 -15.97 20.23 -16.78
N ASP A 132 -15.61 21.49 -16.98
CA ASP A 132 -16.49 22.61 -16.64
C ASP A 132 -17.58 22.75 -17.69
N ILE A 133 -18.83 22.72 -17.24
CA ILE A 133 -20.02 22.82 -18.08
C ILE A 133 -20.86 24.01 -17.60
N SER A 134 -21.21 24.91 -18.53
CA SER A 134 -22.21 25.96 -18.33
C SER A 134 -23.32 25.80 -19.36
N VAL A 135 -24.55 25.63 -18.91
CA VAL A 135 -25.74 25.50 -19.75
C VAL A 135 -26.76 26.57 -19.41
N SER A 136 -27.57 26.96 -20.38
CA SER A 136 -28.73 27.83 -20.19
C SER A 136 -29.98 27.18 -20.78
N GLY A 137 -31.10 27.30 -20.09
CA GLY A 137 -32.38 26.83 -20.60
C GLY A 137 -33.45 26.81 -19.52
N SER A 138 -34.56 26.13 -19.79
CA SER A 138 -35.63 26.02 -18.80
C SER A 138 -35.23 25.12 -17.63
N TYR A 139 -35.76 25.38 -16.44
CA TYR A 139 -35.54 24.50 -15.27
C TYR A 139 -35.84 23.02 -15.58
N PHE A 140 -36.92 22.75 -16.32
CA PHE A 140 -37.32 21.40 -16.69
C PHE A 140 -36.34 20.75 -17.69
N SER A 141 -35.83 21.52 -18.66
CA SER A 141 -34.79 21.07 -19.59
C SER A 141 -33.50 20.69 -18.86
N VAL A 142 -33.11 21.46 -17.85
CA VAL A 142 -31.94 21.17 -17.01
C VAL A 142 -32.14 19.86 -16.24
N ALA A 143 -33.31 19.65 -15.65
CA ALA A 143 -33.62 18.41 -14.94
C ALA A 143 -33.56 17.19 -15.87
N ASN A 144 -34.14 17.30 -17.08
CA ASN A 144 -34.08 16.24 -18.09
C ASN A 144 -32.66 15.95 -18.56
N PHE A 145 -31.81 16.97 -18.66
CA PHE A 145 -30.40 16.79 -18.97
C PHE A 145 -29.68 15.99 -17.89
N PHE A 146 -29.84 16.34 -16.61
CA PHE A 146 -29.22 15.58 -15.53
C PHE A 146 -29.74 14.13 -15.47
N ALA A 147 -31.04 13.92 -15.69
CA ALA A 147 -31.61 12.58 -15.79
C ALA A 147 -31.05 11.79 -16.98
N ALA A 148 -30.84 12.43 -18.13
CA ALA A 148 -30.25 11.79 -19.31
C ALA A 148 -28.77 11.43 -19.08
N VAL A 149 -28.00 12.32 -18.43
CA VAL A 149 -26.59 12.06 -18.08
C VAL A 149 -26.49 10.91 -17.07
N ALA A 150 -27.41 10.82 -16.11
CA ALA A 150 -27.45 9.72 -15.15
C ALA A 150 -27.76 8.35 -15.78
N ASN A 151 -28.44 8.33 -16.93
CA ASN A 151 -28.77 7.10 -17.67
C ASN A 151 -27.72 6.72 -18.73
N LEU A 152 -26.59 7.45 -18.83
CA LEU A 152 -25.52 7.06 -19.73
C LEU A 152 -24.87 5.76 -19.24
N PRO A 153 -24.45 4.86 -20.15
CA PRO A 153 -23.71 3.64 -19.79
C PRO A 153 -22.25 3.94 -19.40
N ARG A 154 -22.00 5.06 -18.69
CA ARG A 154 -20.68 5.46 -18.21
C ARG A 154 -20.80 6.20 -16.86
N ILE A 155 -19.75 6.07 -16.06
CA ILE A 155 -19.58 6.78 -14.79
C ILE A 155 -19.28 8.26 -15.04
N VAL A 156 -20.21 9.11 -14.64
CA VAL A 156 -20.07 10.58 -14.65
C VAL A 156 -20.51 11.11 -13.30
N ASN A 157 -19.63 11.82 -12.61
CA ASN A 157 -19.94 12.50 -11.36
C ASN A 157 -20.22 13.98 -11.64
N ILE A 158 -21.32 14.51 -11.12
CA ILE A 158 -21.67 15.93 -11.27
C ILE A 158 -21.53 16.59 -9.90
N THR A 159 -20.64 17.56 -9.82
CA THR A 159 -20.34 18.32 -8.60
C THR A 159 -20.46 19.81 -8.84
N ASN A 160 -20.54 20.60 -7.76
CA ASN A 160 -20.57 22.06 -7.81
C ASN A 160 -21.68 22.63 -8.70
N VAL A 161 -22.90 22.09 -8.61
CA VAL A 161 -24.05 22.60 -9.34
C VAL A 161 -24.47 23.94 -8.75
N SER A 162 -24.44 24.99 -9.56
CA SER A 162 -24.85 26.34 -9.17
C SER A 162 -25.85 26.90 -10.19
N PHE A 163 -26.95 27.44 -9.70
CA PHE A 163 -27.97 28.09 -10.51
C PHE A 163 -27.78 29.61 -10.43
N SER A 164 -27.83 30.28 -11.58
CA SER A 164 -27.61 31.72 -11.75
C SER A 164 -28.55 32.26 -12.82
N ASP A 165 -28.69 33.60 -12.89
CA ASP A 165 -29.47 34.29 -13.92
C ASP A 165 -30.89 33.76 -14.13
N ILE A 166 -31.61 33.52 -13.02
CA ILE A 166 -33.01 33.06 -13.06
C ILE A 166 -33.89 34.20 -13.57
N LYS A 167 -34.42 34.06 -14.79
CA LYS A 167 -35.26 35.07 -15.45
C LYS A 167 -36.52 34.43 -16.00
N ASN A 168 -37.64 35.11 -15.84
CA ASN A 168 -38.88 34.72 -16.50
C ASN A 168 -38.92 35.34 -17.90
N VAL A 169 -38.79 34.51 -18.93
CA VAL A 169 -38.85 34.94 -20.33
C VAL A 169 -39.98 34.17 -20.99
N ASN A 170 -40.98 34.88 -21.52
CA ASN A 170 -42.15 34.28 -22.20
C ASN A 170 -42.86 33.21 -21.35
N ASN A 171 -43.12 33.50 -20.07
CA ASN A 171 -43.76 32.59 -19.11
C ASN A 171 -42.98 31.28 -18.85
N ARG A 172 -41.69 31.25 -19.19
CA ARG A 172 -40.77 30.14 -18.92
C ARG A 172 -39.64 30.63 -18.02
N MET A 173 -39.39 29.88 -16.95
CA MET A 173 -38.26 30.13 -16.05
C MET A 173 -36.98 29.67 -16.73
N MET A 174 -36.22 30.61 -17.27
CA MET A 174 -34.89 30.38 -17.82
C MET A 174 -33.86 30.50 -16.71
N THR A 175 -32.93 29.55 -16.66
CA THR A 175 -31.85 29.51 -15.69
C THR A 175 -30.53 29.23 -16.39
N LYS A 176 -29.45 29.74 -15.82
CA LYS A 176 -28.09 29.38 -16.19
C LYS A 176 -27.51 28.49 -15.10
N VAL A 177 -26.96 27.35 -15.49
CA VAL A 177 -26.42 26.35 -14.58
C VAL A 177 -24.97 26.12 -14.90
N ASN A 178 -24.11 26.26 -13.88
CA ASN A 178 -22.72 25.86 -13.96
C ASN A 178 -22.52 24.61 -13.12
N CYS A 179 -21.83 23.61 -13.66
CA CYS A 179 -21.50 22.38 -12.97
C CYS A 179 -20.15 21.84 -13.42
N LEU A 180 -19.54 21.01 -12.57
CA LEU A 180 -18.32 20.27 -12.86
C LEU A 180 -18.68 18.80 -13.08
N ALA A 181 -18.48 18.31 -14.30
CA ALA A 181 -18.67 16.90 -14.62
C ALA A 181 -17.30 16.20 -14.62
N THR A 182 -17.11 15.21 -13.75
CA THR A 182 -15.89 14.40 -13.68
C THR A 182 -16.17 13.02 -14.25
N THR A 183 -15.40 12.63 -15.25
CA THR A 183 -15.41 11.25 -15.77
C THR A 183 -14.08 10.57 -15.49
N PHE A 184 -14.05 9.24 -15.60
CA PHE A 184 -12.91 8.42 -15.20
C PHE A 184 -12.44 7.58 -16.39
N ARG A 185 -11.12 7.50 -16.58
CA ARG A 185 -10.48 6.57 -17.54
C ARG A 185 -9.40 5.77 -16.84
N PHE A 186 -9.14 4.55 -17.32
CA PHE A 186 -7.98 3.79 -16.86
C PHE A 186 -6.69 4.33 -17.51
N LEU A 187 -5.59 4.23 -16.77
CA LEU A 187 -4.26 4.58 -17.26
C LEU A 187 -3.66 3.43 -18.05
N ASP A 188 -3.04 3.73 -19.18
CA ASP A 188 -2.31 2.71 -19.93
C ASP A 188 -1.05 2.26 -19.18
N LYS A 189 -0.60 1.03 -19.40
CA LYS A 189 0.62 0.46 -18.77
C LYS A 189 1.89 1.33 -18.98
N LYS A 190 1.89 2.19 -19.99
CA LYS A 190 2.96 3.16 -20.27
C LYS A 190 2.87 4.39 -19.36
N GLU A 191 1.67 4.89 -19.09
CA GLU A 191 1.42 6.05 -18.22
C GLU A 191 1.64 5.69 -16.73
N ILE A 192 1.25 4.49 -16.30
CA ILE A 192 1.46 3.98 -14.93
C ILE A 192 2.96 3.90 -14.57
N LYS A 193 3.83 3.62 -15.55
CA LYS A 193 5.28 3.56 -15.35
C LYS A 193 5.95 4.93 -15.28
N ASP A 194 5.34 5.94 -15.89
CA ASP A 194 5.90 7.29 -15.96
C ASP A 194 5.55 8.11 -14.71
N ASP A 195 4.38 7.85 -14.10
CA ASP A 195 4.00 8.42 -12.80
C ASP A 195 4.89 7.89 -11.66
N LYS A 196 5.15 6.56 -11.63
CA LYS A 196 6.10 5.96 -10.69
C LYS A 196 7.55 6.46 -10.84
N LYS A 197 7.90 7.08 -11.97
CA LYS A 197 9.21 7.71 -12.23
C LYS A 197 9.30 9.16 -11.78
N LYS A 198 8.21 9.77 -11.30
CA LYS A 198 8.21 11.11 -10.69
C LYS A 198 8.09 11.08 -9.16
N PRO A 199 8.97 10.42 -8.39
CA PRO A 199 9.07 10.71 -6.98
C PRO A 199 9.86 12.03 -6.81
N GLY A 200 9.17 13.08 -6.39
CA GLY A 200 9.76 14.27 -5.75
C GLY A 200 10.47 15.26 -6.69
N LYS A 201 9.73 16.27 -7.16
CA LYS A 201 10.32 17.61 -7.23
C LYS A 201 9.97 18.32 -5.91
N LYS A 202 11.04 18.71 -5.23
CA LYS A 202 11.12 19.51 -3.99
C LYS A 202 10.14 20.66 -3.93
#